data_AF-A0A940KKV7-F1
#
_entry.id   AF-A0A940KKV7-F1
#
_cell.length_a   1.000
_cell.length_b   1.000
_cell.length_c   1.000
_cell.angle_alpha   90.00
_cell.angle_beta   90.00
_cell.angle_gamma   90.00
#
_symmetry.space_group_name_H-M   'P 1'
#
loop_
_entity.id
_entity.type
_entity.pdbx_description
1 polymer ?
#
loop_
_entity_poly.entity_id
_entity_poly.type
_entity_poly.pdbx_seq_one_letter_code
_entity_poly.pdbx_strand_id
1 'polypeptide(L)'
;MSQSKFEIYRSEKNSEFYFRLKAANGKIILSSEGYKAKYSCENGIASVKNNASIDSRYEKKTNKAGQYYFNLKAGNGEIIGTSEAYTTADSRDQGIETVKSVAPGAEIDDLS
;
A
#
# COMPACT_ATOMS: atom_id res chain seq x y z
N MET A 1 -20.14 9.63 -1.77
CA MET A 1 -19.38 9.15 -0.59
C MET A 1 -18.07 8.61 -1.12
N SER A 2 -16.91 9.08 -0.65
CA SER A 2 -15.62 8.70 -1.26
C SER A 2 -15.30 7.24 -0.90
N GLN A 3 -15.23 6.37 -1.90
CA GLN A 3 -14.78 4.99 -1.75
C GLN A 3 -13.25 4.96 -1.64
N SER A 4 -12.71 3.93 -0.97
CA SER A 4 -11.27 3.65 -1.00
C SER A 4 -10.84 3.23 -2.41
N LYS A 5 -9.66 3.69 -2.85
CA LYS A 5 -9.15 3.40 -4.20
C LYS A 5 -7.63 3.26 -4.23
N PHE A 6 -7.16 2.45 -5.16
CA PHE A 6 -5.78 2.48 -5.63
C PHE A 6 -5.65 3.53 -6.72
N GLU A 7 -4.71 4.44 -6.59
CA GLU A 7 -4.35 5.38 -7.64
C GLU A 7 -3.02 4.94 -8.26
N ILE A 8 -3.04 4.60 -9.56
CA ILE A 8 -1.81 4.36 -10.34
C ILE A 8 -1.35 5.70 -10.89
N TYR A 9 -0.06 6.00 -10.82
CA TYR A 9 0.52 7.19 -11.42
C TYR A 9 1.92 6.90 -11.93
N ARG A 10 2.36 7.67 -12.94
CA ARG A 10 3.73 7.61 -13.44
C ARG A 10 4.56 8.73 -12.83
N SER A 11 5.69 8.39 -12.24
CA SER A 11 6.62 9.36 -11.67
C SER A 11 7.38 10.08 -12.78
N GLU A 12 7.31 11.41 -12.80
CA GLU A 12 8.08 12.24 -13.73
C GLU A 12 9.60 12.16 -13.49
N LYS A 13 10.01 11.75 -12.28
CA LYS A 13 11.43 11.73 -11.88
C LYS A 13 12.21 10.56 -12.48
N ASN A 14 11.57 9.41 -12.65
CA ASN A 14 12.21 8.17 -13.09
C ASN A 14 11.39 7.39 -14.12
N SER A 15 10.26 7.93 -14.58
CA SER A 15 9.38 7.32 -15.57
C SER A 15 8.80 5.94 -15.16
N GLU A 16 8.86 5.59 -13.87
CA GLU A 16 8.30 4.36 -13.32
C GLU A 16 6.85 4.55 -12.85
N PHE A 17 6.08 3.47 -12.84
CA PHE A 17 4.71 3.40 -12.37
C PHE A 17 4.68 3.06 -10.89
N TYR A 18 3.83 3.76 -10.16
CA TYR A 18 3.60 3.55 -8.74
C TYR A 18 2.10 3.42 -8.50
N PHE A 19 1.72 2.75 -7.42
CA PHE A 19 0.37 2.85 -6.90
C PHE A 19 0.37 3.31 -5.45
N ARG A 20 -0.71 3.95 -5.05
CA ARG A 20 -1.01 4.27 -3.65
C ARG A 20 -2.45 3.89 -3.32
N LEU A 21 -2.66 3.27 -2.17
CA LEU A 21 -3.99 3.02 -1.62
C LEU A 21 -4.41 4.19 -0.77
N LYS A 22 -5.56 4.78 -1.09
CA LYS A 22 -6.22 5.80 -0.28
C LYS A 22 -7.42 5.22 0.46
N ALA A 23 -7.50 5.52 1.74
CA ALA A 23 -8.72 5.29 2.53
C ALA A 23 -9.85 6.23 2.08
N ALA A 24 -11.08 5.98 2.53
CA ALA A 24 -12.27 6.79 2.22
C ALA A 24 -12.11 8.29 2.59
N ASN A 25 -11.24 8.61 3.55
CA ASN A 25 -10.92 9.98 3.95
C ASN A 25 -9.83 10.65 3.06
N GLY A 26 -9.39 10.00 1.99
CA GLY A 26 -8.37 10.48 1.06
C GLY A 26 -6.92 10.32 1.54
N LYS A 27 -6.69 9.85 2.78
CA LYS A 27 -5.34 9.61 3.29
C LYS A 27 -4.72 8.39 2.61
N ILE A 28 -3.44 8.51 2.27
CA ILE A 28 -2.63 7.39 1.77
C ILE A 28 -2.31 6.48 2.95
N ILE A 29 -2.59 5.19 2.80
CA ILE A 29 -2.36 4.17 3.83
C ILE A 29 -1.34 3.12 3.39
N LEU A 30 -1.05 3.03 2.10
CA LEU A 30 -0.06 2.12 1.51
C LEU A 30 0.45 2.70 0.19
N SER A 31 1.75 2.61 -0.05
CA SER A 31 2.41 3.03 -1.30
C SER A 31 3.30 1.91 -1.82
N SER A 32 3.40 1.75 -3.13
CA SER A 32 4.24 0.73 -3.77
C SER A 32 5.68 1.19 -3.98
N GLU A 33 6.53 0.24 -4.35
CA GLU A 33 7.79 0.53 -5.03
C GLU A 33 7.56 0.89 -6.50
N GLY A 34 8.62 1.30 -7.21
CA GLY A 34 8.55 1.69 -8.62
C GLY A 34 8.52 0.48 -9.55
N TYR A 35 7.59 0.47 -10.48
CA TYR A 35 7.45 -0.56 -11.51
C TYR A 35 7.82 0.00 -12.88
N LYS A 36 8.57 -0.78 -13.67
CA LYS A 36 8.96 -0.36 -15.03
C LYS A 36 7.81 -0.38 -16.04
N ALA A 37 6.74 -1.10 -15.74
CA ALA A 37 5.58 -1.25 -16.62
C ALA A 37 4.29 -1.17 -15.81
N LYS A 38 3.26 -0.55 -16.41
CA LYS A 38 1.92 -0.43 -15.83
C LYS A 38 1.33 -1.79 -15.46
N TYR A 39 1.46 -2.78 -16.34
CA TYR A 39 1.00 -4.15 -16.08
C TYR A 39 1.62 -4.77 -14.81
N SER A 40 2.91 -4.49 -14.55
CA SER A 40 3.57 -4.93 -13.30
C SER A 40 2.99 -4.23 -12.07
N CYS A 41 2.63 -2.95 -12.20
CA CYS A 41 1.98 -2.17 -11.16
C CYS A 41 0.57 -2.72 -10.83
N GLU A 42 -0.23 -3.04 -11.85
CA GLU A 42 -1.54 -3.68 -11.72
C GLU A 42 -1.45 -5.06 -11.05
N ASN A 43 -0.44 -5.86 -11.40
CA ASN A 43 -0.16 -7.13 -10.70
C ASN A 43 0.26 -6.92 -9.24
N GLY A 44 1.00 -5.85 -8.95
CA GLY A 44 1.30 -5.42 -7.59
C GLY A 44 0.03 -5.14 -6.79
N ILE A 45 -0.93 -4.40 -7.36
CA ILE A 45 -2.24 -4.15 -6.74
C ILE A 45 -2.99 -5.46 -6.51
N ALA A 46 -3.06 -6.35 -7.51
CA ALA A 46 -3.72 -7.65 -7.35
C ALA A 46 -3.07 -8.48 -6.22
N SER A 47 -1.75 -8.43 -6.12
CA SER A 47 -1.00 -9.06 -5.01
C SER A 47 -1.38 -8.44 -3.67
N VAL A 48 -1.48 -7.12 -3.57
CA VAL A 48 -1.92 -6.43 -2.34
C VAL A 48 -3.32 -6.90 -1.96
N LYS A 49 -4.27 -6.92 -2.90
CA LYS A 49 -5.65 -7.37 -2.65
C LYS A 49 -5.70 -8.78 -2.09
N ASN A 50 -4.93 -9.69 -2.65
CA ASN A 50 -4.90 -11.10 -2.24
C ASN A 50 -4.19 -11.33 -0.90
N ASN A 51 -3.20 -10.51 -0.56
CA ASN A 51 -2.41 -10.68 0.67
C ASN A 51 -2.89 -9.79 1.82
N ALA A 52 -3.73 -8.79 1.56
CA ALA A 52 -4.19 -7.83 2.56
C ALA A 52 -4.88 -8.49 3.76
N SER A 53 -5.61 -9.59 3.59
CA SER A 53 -6.28 -10.28 4.70
C SER A 53 -5.39 -11.26 5.47
N ILE A 54 -4.10 -11.40 5.12
CA ILE A 54 -3.20 -12.39 5.71
C ILE A 54 -2.24 -11.69 6.69
N ASP A 55 -2.48 -11.85 7.99
CA ASP A 55 -1.72 -11.21 9.07
C ASP A 55 -0.20 -11.46 8.99
N SER A 56 0.20 -12.68 8.63
CA SER A 56 1.61 -13.06 8.54
C SER A 56 2.36 -12.38 7.39
N ARG A 57 1.66 -11.69 6.47
CA ARG A 57 2.26 -10.90 5.40
C ARG A 57 2.64 -9.48 5.83
N TYR A 58 2.20 -9.04 7.00
CA TYR A 58 2.54 -7.72 7.54
C TYR A 58 3.82 -7.77 8.37
N GLU A 59 4.85 -7.08 7.90
CA GLU A 59 6.08 -6.84 8.64
C GLU A 59 5.99 -5.48 9.34
N LYS A 60 5.79 -5.49 10.65
CA LYS A 60 5.77 -4.29 11.50
C LYS A 60 7.20 -3.80 11.75
N LYS A 61 7.47 -2.51 11.50
CA LYS A 61 8.80 -1.90 11.62
C LYS A 61 8.76 -0.60 12.41
N THR A 62 9.92 -0.20 12.90
CA THR A 62 10.17 1.10 13.52
C THR A 62 11.44 1.69 12.90
N ASN A 63 11.38 2.95 12.46
CA ASN A 63 12.53 3.61 11.87
C ASN A 63 13.46 4.19 12.95
N LYS A 64 14.63 4.71 12.56
CA LYS A 64 15.62 5.30 13.50
C LYS A 64 15.09 6.52 14.27
N ALA A 65 14.04 7.17 13.76
CA ALA A 65 13.37 8.29 14.41
C ALA A 65 12.25 7.86 15.38
N GLY A 66 12.10 6.55 15.62
CA GLY A 66 11.07 6.01 16.52
C GLY A 66 9.66 5.95 15.91
N GLN A 67 9.50 6.24 14.61
CA GLN A 67 8.20 6.17 13.95
C GLN A 67 7.90 4.74 13.49
N TYR A 68 6.64 4.36 13.61
CA TYR A 68 6.14 3.01 13.34
C TYR A 68 5.59 2.93 11.93
N TYR A 69 5.89 1.87 11.19
CA TYR A 69 5.35 1.64 9.86
C TYR A 69 5.25 0.14 9.60
N PHE A 70 4.67 -0.27 8.48
CA PHE A 70 4.63 -1.67 8.10
C PHE A 70 4.90 -1.86 6.60
N ASN A 71 5.45 -3.02 6.27
CA ASN A 71 5.51 -3.53 4.91
C ASN A 71 4.45 -4.63 4.75
N LEU A 72 3.77 -4.66 3.61
CA LEU A 72 3.00 -5.81 3.17
C LEU A 72 3.85 -6.62 2.18
N LYS A 73 3.97 -7.93 2.42
CA LYS A 73 4.76 -8.84 1.59
C LYS A 73 3.87 -9.76 0.75
N ALA A 74 4.34 -10.11 -0.44
CA ALA A 74 3.73 -11.13 -1.28
C ALA A 74 4.09 -12.56 -0.81
N GLY A 75 3.51 -13.56 -1.50
CA GLY A 75 3.77 -14.99 -1.32
C GLY A 75 5.26 -15.35 -1.28
N ASN A 76 6.01 -14.75 -2.20
CA ASN A 76 7.45 -14.91 -2.43
C ASN A 76 8.34 -14.07 -1.49
N GLY A 77 7.76 -13.30 -0.56
CA GLY A 77 8.48 -12.44 0.39
C GLY A 77 8.83 -11.04 -0.15
N GLU A 78 8.49 -10.72 -1.39
CA GLU A 78 8.69 -9.40 -1.99
C GLU A 78 7.80 -8.34 -1.30
N ILE A 79 8.34 -7.13 -1.10
CA ILE A 79 7.55 -6.02 -0.56
C ILE A 79 6.66 -5.47 -1.68
N ILE A 80 5.36 -5.56 -1.47
CA ILE A 80 4.35 -5.08 -2.43
C ILE A 80 3.68 -3.78 -1.96
N GLY A 81 3.95 -3.34 -0.74
CA GLY A 81 3.50 -2.04 -0.27
C GLY A 81 4.14 -1.68 1.06
N THR A 82 4.37 -0.39 1.27
CA THR A 82 4.89 0.19 2.51
C THR A 82 3.93 1.26 3.00
N SER A 83 3.64 1.28 4.29
CA SER A 83 2.79 2.31 4.89
C SER A 83 3.55 3.62 5.08
N GLU A 84 2.79 4.71 5.24
CA GLU A 84 3.32 5.93 5.84
C GLU A 84 3.85 5.66 7.27
N ALA A 85 4.67 6.59 7.77
CA ALA A 85 5.20 6.53 9.12
C ALA A 85 4.18 7.10 10.13
N TYR A 86 3.89 6.31 11.16
CA TYR A 86 2.99 6.63 12.27
C TYR A 86 3.77 7.04 13.53
N THR A 87 3.14 7.84 14.38
CA THR A 87 3.72 8.29 15.65
C THR A 87 3.57 7.27 16.77
N THR A 88 2.64 6.32 16.66
CA THR A 88 2.40 5.28 17.67
C THR A 88 2.22 3.89 17.04
N ALA A 89 2.53 2.85 17.79
CA ALA A 89 2.33 1.47 17.38
C ALA A 89 0.84 1.16 17.11
N ASP A 90 -0.06 1.71 17.93
CA ASP A 90 -1.51 1.54 17.78
C ASP A 90 -2.01 2.17 16.48
N SER A 91 -1.49 3.34 16.10
CA SER A 91 -1.84 3.97 14.82
C SER A 91 -1.36 3.15 13.61
N ARG A 92 -0.19 2.52 13.69
CA ARG A 92 0.28 1.57 12.67
C ARG A 92 -0.67 0.37 12.58
N ASP A 93 -1.08 -0.19 13.71
CA ASP A 93 -1.95 -1.36 13.75
C ASP A 93 -3.36 -1.03 13.22
N GLN A 94 -3.90 0.15 13.52
CA GLN A 94 -5.12 0.66 12.89
C GLN A 94 -4.96 0.85 11.37
N GLY A 95 -3.77 1.27 10.92
CA GLY A 95 -3.42 1.32 9.50
C GLY A 95 -3.49 -0.04 8.82
N ILE A 96 -2.97 -1.09 9.47
CA ILE A 96 -3.06 -2.48 9.00
C ILE A 96 -4.51 -2.92 8.88
N GLU A 97 -5.34 -2.70 9.91
CA GLU A 97 -6.77 -3.05 9.88
C GLU A 97 -7.52 -2.28 8.78
N THR A 98 -7.14 -1.04 8.53
CA THR A 98 -7.71 -0.27 7.42
C THR A 98 -7.35 -0.91 6.08
N VAL A 99 -6.07 -1.26 5.85
CA VAL A 99 -5.65 -1.94 4.60
C VAL A 99 -6.36 -3.28 4.43
N LYS A 100 -6.45 -4.11 5.48
CA LYS A 100 -7.19 -5.38 5.48
C LYS A 100 -8.63 -5.20 5.00
N SER A 101 -9.31 -4.19 5.53
CA SER A 101 -10.71 -3.92 5.24
C SER A 101 -10.93 -3.39 3.82
N VAL A 102 -10.09 -2.44 3.38
CA VAL A 102 -10.39 -1.66 2.17
C VAL A 102 -9.69 -2.17 0.93
N ALA A 103 -8.48 -2.75 1.05
CA ALA A 103 -7.69 -3.14 -0.11
C ALA A 103 -8.42 -4.16 -1.01
N PRO A 104 -9.04 -5.26 -0.50
CA PRO A 104 -9.66 -6.26 -1.36
C PRO A 104 -10.75 -5.70 -2.29
N GLY A 105 -11.52 -4.72 -1.82
CA GLY A 105 -12.62 -4.10 -2.55
C GLY A 105 -12.32 -2.76 -3.21
N ALA A 106 -11.13 -2.18 -2.99
CA ALA A 106 -10.80 -0.86 -3.52
C ALA A 106 -10.75 -0.85 -5.06
N GLU A 107 -11.38 0.16 -5.65
CA GLU A 107 -11.34 0.41 -7.10
C GLU A 107 -9.92 0.82 -7.54
N ILE A 108 -9.64 0.71 -8.82
CA ILE A 108 -8.38 1.17 -9.42
C ILE A 108 -8.68 2.41 -10.27
N ASP A 109 -8.02 3.50 -9.95
CA ASP A 109 -8.07 4.79 -10.62
C ASP A 109 -6.71 5.03 -11.29
N ASP A 110 -6.68 5.04 -12.61
CA ASP A 110 -5.45 5.17 -13.37
C ASP A 110 -5.21 6.63 -13.78
N LEU A 111 -4.16 7.21 -13.20
CA LEU A 111 -3.73 8.60 -13.38
C LEU A 111 -2.36 8.68 -14.10
N SER A 112 -1.91 7.58 -14.70
CA SER A 112 -0.57 7.47 -15.33
C SER A 112 -0.46 7.99 -16.76
#